data_AF-A0AAV2NNY7-F1
#
_entry.id   AF-A0AAV2NNY7-F1
#
_cell.length_a   1.000
_cell.length_b   1.000
_cell.length_c   1.000
_cell.angle_alpha   90.00
_cell.angle_beta   90.00
_cell.angle_gamma   90.00
#
_symmetry.space_group_name_H-M   'P 1'
#
loop_
_entity.id
_entity.type
_entity.pdbx_description
1 polymer ?
#
loop_
_entity_poly.entity_id
_entity_poly.type
_entity_poly.pdbx_seq_one_letter_code
_entity_poly.pdbx_strand_id
1 'polypeptide(L)' 'MATITLLPDEVILLILENESISMEDLMSFASTCKRFQSITQNNKLWEKKFYQR' A
#
# COMPACT_ATOMS: atom_id res chain seq x y z
N MET A 1 2.78 -17.46 -12.46
CA MET A 1 2.44 -16.04 -12.25
C MET A 1 2.07 -15.86 -10.81
N ALA A 2 2.86 -15.14 -10.02
CA ALA A 2 2.46 -14.74 -8.68
C ALA A 2 1.65 -13.45 -8.82
N THR A 3 0.39 -13.47 -8.42
CA THR A 3 -0.44 -12.26 -8.34
C THR A 3 -0.20 -11.58 -7.00
N ILE A 4 -0.16 -10.24 -7.00
CA ILE A 4 -0.04 -9.44 -5.78
C ILE A 4 -1.16 -9.75 -4.75
N THR A 5 -2.30 -10.26 -5.23
CA THR A 5 -3.41 -10.76 -4.41
C THR A 5 -3.10 -12.03 -3.60
N LEU A 6 -2.01 -12.73 -3.88
CA LEU A 6 -1.58 -13.90 -3.11
C LEU A 6 -0.47 -13.58 -2.12
N LEU A 7 0.09 -12.38 -2.15
CA LEU A 7 1.09 -11.95 -1.18
C LEU A 7 0.43 -11.70 0.18
N PRO A 8 1.12 -11.97 1.31
CA PRO A 8 0.68 -11.55 2.63
C PRO A 8 0.53 -10.03 2.72
N ASP A 9 -0.35 -9.55 3.61
CA ASP A 9 -0.61 -8.12 3.79
C ASP A 9 0.66 -7.37 4.22
N GLU A 10 1.53 -7.99 5.01
CA GLU A 10 2.81 -7.42 5.46
C GLU A 10 3.76 -7.17 4.29
N VAL A 11 3.78 -8.08 3.31
CA VAL A 11 4.62 -7.94 2.12
C VAL A 11 4.08 -6.82 1.23
N ILE A 12 2.75 -6.73 1.09
CA ILE A 12 2.11 -5.64 0.35
C ILE A 12 2.42 -4.29 1.02
N LEU A 13 2.33 -4.19 2.35
CA LEU A 13 2.68 -2.98 3.08
C LEU A 13 4.14 -2.57 2.84
N LEU A 14 5.09 -3.50 2.92
CA LEU A 14 6.49 -3.25 2.63
C LEU A 14 6.72 -2.69 1.21
N ILE A 15 5.97 -3.20 0.22
CA ILE A 15 6.01 -2.68 -1.14
C ILE A 15 5.49 -1.25 -1.17
N LEU A 16 4.32 -1.00 -0.56
CA LEU A 16 3.65 0.30 -0.55
C LEU A 16 4.44 1.40 0.19
N GLU A 17 5.31 1.02 1.12
CA GLU A 17 6.21 1.93 1.84
C GLU A 17 7.39 2.44 1.00
N ASN A 18 7.60 1.92 -0.22
CA ASN A 18 8.69 2.35 -1.10
C ASN A 18 8.51 3.80 -1.55
N GLU A 19 9.54 4.64 -1.43
CA GLU A 19 9.53 6.06 -1.81
C GLU A 19 9.13 6.32 -3.26
N SER A 20 9.34 5.36 -4.17
CA SER A 20 8.92 5.48 -5.57
C SER A 20 7.40 5.47 -5.78
N ILE A 21 6.63 5.01 -4.79
CA ILE A 21 5.16 4.95 -4.84
C ILE A 21 4.60 6.25 -4.28
N SER A 22 3.88 7.01 -5.10
CA SER A 22 3.27 8.26 -4.67
C SER A 22 2.00 8.03 -3.83
N MET A 23 1.52 9.08 -3.17
CA MET A 23 0.21 9.04 -2.51
C MET A 23 -0.95 8.78 -3.50
N GLU A 24 -0.81 9.23 -4.74
CA GLU A 24 -1.82 9.00 -5.79
C GLU A 24 -1.86 7.53 -6.22
N ASP A 25 -0.70 6.88 -6.28
CA ASP A 25 -0.58 5.44 -6.53
C ASP A 25 -1.23 4.64 -5.39
N LEU A 26 -1.05 5.06 -4.13
CA LEU A 26 -1.70 4.43 -2.97
C LEU A 26 -3.22 4.52 -3.05
N MET A 27 -3.77 5.67 -3.44
CA MET A 27 -5.22 5.86 -3.57
C MET A 27 -5.77 5.00 -4.71
N SER A 28 -5.07 4.92 -5.84
CA SER A 28 -5.42 4.05 -6.96
C SER A 28 -5.39 2.58 -6.55
N PHE A 29 -4.35 2.16 -5.83
CA PHE A 29 -4.22 0.81 -5.28
C PHE A 29 -5.37 0.47 -4.31
N ALA A 30 -5.69 1.39 -3.38
CA ALA A 30 -6.79 1.23 -2.44
C ALA A 30 -8.15 1.02 -3.15
N SER A 31 -8.37 1.72 -4.27
CA SER A 31 -9.61 1.62 -5.05
C SER A 31 -9.77 0.30 -5.82
N THR A 32 -8.72 -0.52 -5.93
CA THR A 32 -8.74 -1.74 -6.75
C THR A 32 -9.59 -2.85 -6.13
N CYS A 33 -9.49 -3.08 -4.81
CA CYS A 33 -10.30 -4.08 -4.12
C CYS A 33 -10.41 -3.83 -2.61
N LYS A 34 -11.42 -4.43 -1.97
CA LYS A 34 -11.69 -4.28 -0.52
C LYS A 34 -10.49 -4.65 0.36
N ARG A 35 -9.73 -5.68 -0.02
CA ARG A 35 -8.54 -6.09 0.73
C ARG A 35 -7.46 -5.01 0.69
N PHE A 36 -7.17 -4.46 -0.49
CA PHE A 36 -6.18 -3.39 -0.64
C PHE A 36 -6.62 -2.11 0.05
N GLN A 37 -7.91 -1.78 -0.03
CA GLN A 37 -8.49 -0.71 0.77
C GLN A 37 -8.19 -0.88 2.26
N SER A 38 -8.46 -2.07 2.82
CA SER A 38 -8.18 -2.38 4.22
C SER A 38 -6.69 -2.27 4.56
N ILE A 39 -5.79 -2.75 3.69
CA ILE A 39 -4.34 -2.65 3.88
C ILE A 39 -3.90 -1.18 3.89
N THR A 40 -4.40 -0.38 2.95
CA THR A 40 -4.05 1.04 2.85
C THR A 40 -4.61 1.87 4.00
N GLN A 41 -5.61 1.42 4.76
CA GLN A 41 -6.08 2.12 5.96
C GLN A 41 -5.11 1.99 7.16
N ASN A 42 -3.98 1.31 7.01
CA ASN A 42 -2.97 1.21 8.04
C ASN A 42 -2.32 2.58 8.32
N ASN A 43 -2.56 3.13 9.51
CA ASN A 43 -2.00 4.42 9.95
C ASN A 43 -0.48 4.50 9.83
N LYS A 44 0.25 3.39 10.04
CA LYS A 44 1.71 3.36 9.95
C LYS A 44 2.22 3.62 8.53
N LEU A 45 1.48 3.15 7.52
CA LEU A 45 1.81 3.37 6.11
C LEU A 45 1.74 4.87 5.78
N TRP A 46 0.65 5.53 6.18
CA TRP A 46 0.46 6.96 5.95
C TRP A 46 1.45 7.82 6.74
N GLU A 47 1.74 7.45 7.99
CA GLU A 47 2.72 8.12 8.82
C GLU A 47 4.10 8.09 8.16
N LYS A 48 4.57 6.90 7.73
CA LYS A 48 5.85 6.77 7.04
C LYS A 48 5.89 7.56 5.74
N LYS A 49 4.82 7.49 4.94
CA LYS A 49 4.70 8.23 3.67
C LYS A 49 4.67 9.75 3.87
N PHE A 50 4.13 10.22 4.98
CA PHE A 50 4.15 11.64 5.34
C PHE A 50 5.58 12.11 5.63
N TYR A 51 6.40 11.30 6.31
CA TYR A 51 7.80 11.62 6.59
C TYR A 51 8.73 11.47 5.38
N GLN A 52 8.37 10.66 4.39
CA GLN A 52 9.12 10.53 3.12
C GLN A 52 8.92 11.72 2.16
N ARG A 53 8.07 12.68 2.51
CA ARG A 53 7.65 13.79 1.66
C ARG A 53 8.62 14.97 1.67
#